data_AF-A0A3D4F8Z5-F1
#
_entry.id   AF-A0A3D4F8Z5-F1
#
_cell.length_a   1.000
_cell.length_b   1.000
_cell.length_c   1.000
_cell.angle_alpha   90.00
_cell.angle_beta   90.00
_cell.angle_gamma   90.00
#
_symmetry.space_group_name_H-M   'P 1'
#
loop_
_entity.id
_entity.type
_entity.pdbx_description
1 polymer ?
#
loop_
_entity_poly.entity_id
_entity_poly.type
_entity_poly.pdbx_seq_one_letter_code
_entity_poly.pdbx_strand_id
1 'polypeptide(L)'
;PLPAWLKEPESVKEAARNVSLLCRERGSDIAKCALQFSIANPAITTTIAGSANPENIRKWAQWAAEPIDAALLEEILHLFQPVKNIGHVEGLAINN
;
A
#
# COMPACT_ATOMS: atom_id res chain seq x y z
N PRO A 1 -7.29 17.58 -5.41
CA PRO A 1 -7.90 17.28 -4.08
C PRO A 1 -8.39 15.82 -4.09
N LEU A 2 -8.40 15.15 -2.93
CA LEU A 2 -8.97 13.81 -2.83
C LEU A 2 -10.50 13.88 -3.02
N PRO A 3 -11.13 12.84 -3.58
CA PRO A 3 -12.56 12.85 -3.81
C PRO A 3 -13.33 12.89 -2.49
N ALA A 4 -14.51 13.53 -2.49
CA ALA A 4 -15.35 13.68 -1.30
C ALA A 4 -15.84 12.35 -0.70
N TRP A 5 -15.85 11.27 -1.50
CA TRP A 5 -16.24 9.93 -1.07
C TRP A 5 -15.11 9.14 -0.39
N LEU A 6 -13.89 9.69 -0.27
CA LEU A 6 -12.83 9.04 0.49
C LEU A 6 -13.14 9.13 1.99
N LYS A 7 -13.42 7.97 2.60
CA LYS A 7 -13.81 7.86 4.02
C LYS A 7 -12.63 7.79 4.99
N GLU A 8 -11.40 7.69 4.51
CA GLU A 8 -10.23 7.47 5.36
C GLU A 8 -10.06 8.58 6.42
N PRO A 9 -9.79 8.23 7.69
CA PRO A 9 -9.40 9.20 8.71
C PRO A 9 -8.16 10.00 8.30
N GLU A 10 -8.00 11.21 8.84
CA GLU A 10 -6.85 12.05 8.48
C GLU A 10 -5.51 11.42 8.91
N SER A 11 -5.48 10.69 10.03
CA SER A 11 -4.28 9.96 10.47
C SER A 11 -3.80 8.93 9.45
N VAL A 12 -4.72 8.21 8.79
CA VAL A 12 -4.39 7.23 7.74
C VAL A 12 -3.81 7.95 6.52
N LYS A 13 -4.43 9.08 6.12
CA LYS A 13 -3.95 9.91 5.02
C LYS A 13 -2.57 10.49 5.30
N GLU A 14 -2.31 10.97 6.52
CA GLU A 14 -1.02 11.49 6.95
C GLU A 14 0.06 10.41 6.93
N ALA A 15 -0.22 9.22 7.47
CA ALA A 15 0.70 8.09 7.39
C ALA A 15 1.05 7.74 5.93
N ALA A 16 0.04 7.68 5.04
CA ALA A 16 0.25 7.41 3.62
C ALA A 16 1.08 8.51 2.92
N ARG A 17 0.88 9.79 3.28
CA ARG A 17 1.70 10.91 2.77
C ARG A 17 3.15 10.78 3.23
N ASN A 18 3.37 10.50 4.51
CA ASN A 18 4.72 10.36 5.08
C ASN A 18 5.47 9.19 4.43
N VAL A 19 4.80 8.04 4.24
CA VAL A 19 5.39 6.90 3.54
C VAL A 19 5.68 7.20 2.08
N SER A 20 4.78 7.90 1.39
CA SER A 20 5.01 8.31 -0.01
C SER A 20 6.25 9.21 -0.14
N LEU A 21 6.44 10.14 0.80
CA LEU A 21 7.64 10.97 0.88
C LEU A 21 8.90 10.14 1.13
N LEU A 22 8.87 9.24 2.12
CA LEU A 22 9.98 8.33 2.44
C LEU A 22 10.40 7.49 1.23
N CYS A 23 9.45 6.85 0.56
CA CYS A 23 9.73 6.06 -0.65
C CYS A 23 10.42 6.91 -1.72
N ARG A 24 9.91 8.12 -1.96
CA ARG A 24 10.49 9.04 -2.95
C ARG A 24 11.92 9.45 -2.59
N GLU A 25 12.18 9.76 -1.33
CA GLU A 25 13.53 10.10 -0.84
C GLU A 25 14.51 8.94 -0.97
N ARG A 26 14.01 7.70 -0.89
CA ARG A 26 14.77 6.46 -1.11
C ARG A 26 14.82 6.03 -2.58
N GLY A 27 14.33 6.83 -3.52
CA GLY A 27 14.34 6.52 -4.94
C GLY A 27 13.37 5.39 -5.34
N SER A 28 12.35 5.13 -4.53
CA SER A 28 11.32 4.11 -4.74
C SER A 28 9.93 4.73 -4.89
N ASP A 29 8.95 3.88 -5.20
CA ASP A 29 7.53 4.23 -5.27
C ASP A 29 6.78 3.46 -4.17
N ILE A 30 5.85 4.12 -3.46
CA ILE A 30 5.00 3.46 -2.46
C ILE A 30 4.19 2.31 -3.07
N ALA A 31 3.73 2.46 -4.32
CA ALA A 31 3.00 1.41 -5.02
C ALA A 31 3.87 0.18 -5.32
N LYS A 32 5.17 0.39 -5.61
CA LYS A 32 6.14 -0.69 -5.76
C LYS A 32 6.30 -1.47 -4.46
N CYS A 33 6.52 -0.77 -3.35
CA CYS A 33 6.69 -1.38 -2.04
C CYS A 33 5.44 -2.16 -1.60
N ALA A 34 4.24 -1.60 -1.83
CA ALA A 34 2.97 -2.24 -1.52
C ALA A 34 2.74 -3.52 -2.34
N LEU A 35 3.06 -3.49 -3.64
CA LEU A 35 2.96 -4.65 -4.52
C LEU A 35 3.90 -5.77 -4.04
N GLN A 36 5.18 -5.45 -3.84
CA GLN A 36 6.20 -6.41 -3.41
C GLN A 36 5.87 -7.00 -2.03
N PHE A 37 5.41 -6.19 -1.08
CA PHE A 37 4.95 -6.65 0.23
C PHE A 37 3.81 -7.67 0.11
N SER A 38 2.82 -7.39 -0.75
CA SER A 38 1.63 -8.24 -0.91
C SER A 38 1.97 -9.62 -1.51
N ILE A 39 2.88 -9.67 -2.49
CA ILE A 39 3.30 -10.92 -3.14
C ILE A 39 4.38 -11.71 -2.37
N ALA A 40 5.07 -11.06 -1.43
CA ALA A 40 6.18 -11.69 -0.69
C ALA A 40 5.73 -12.73 0.34
N ASN A 41 4.45 -12.74 0.73
CA ASN A 41 3.94 -13.68 1.74
C ASN A 41 3.59 -15.04 1.10
N PRO A 42 4.35 -16.12 1.39
CA PRO A 42 4.12 -17.43 0.78
C PRO A 42 2.81 -18.09 1.24
N ALA A 43 2.18 -17.61 2.31
CA ALA A 43 0.86 -18.08 2.75
C ALA A 43 -0.29 -17.53 1.88
N ILE A 44 -0.03 -16.54 1.02
CA ILE A 44 -1.01 -15.93 0.11
C ILE A 44 -0.69 -16.40 -1.31
N THR A 45 -1.57 -17.23 -1.89
CA THR A 45 -1.35 -17.82 -3.23
C THR A 45 -1.25 -16.79 -4.35
N THR A 46 -2.02 -15.70 -4.27
CA THR A 46 -2.07 -14.68 -5.31
C THR A 46 -2.47 -13.32 -4.77
N THR A 47 -1.96 -12.26 -5.39
CA THR A 47 -2.36 -10.87 -5.14
C THR A 47 -3.10 -10.35 -6.37
N ILE A 48 -4.31 -9.84 -6.18
CA ILE A 48 -5.12 -9.23 -7.24
C ILE A 48 -4.93 -7.71 -7.18
N ALA A 49 -4.21 -7.14 -8.14
CA ALA A 49 -4.06 -5.69 -8.31
C ALA A 49 -4.77 -5.23 -9.59
N GLY A 50 -5.37 -4.03 -9.56
CA GLY A 50 -6.16 -3.49 -10.67
C GLY A 50 -5.74 -2.08 -11.07
N SER A 51 -5.58 -1.84 -12.37
CA SER A 51 -5.35 -0.49 -12.91
C SER A 51 -6.10 -0.30 -14.22
N ALA A 52 -6.58 0.92 -14.46
CA ALA A 52 -7.10 1.32 -15.76
C ALA A 52 -6.00 1.73 -16.75
N ASN A 53 -4.73 1.83 -16.30
CA ASN A 53 -3.60 2.24 -17.11
C ASN A 53 -2.69 1.02 -17.43
N PRO A 54 -2.53 0.63 -18.71
CA PRO A 54 -1.70 -0.51 -19.09
C PRO A 54 -0.21 -0.33 -18.74
N GLU A 55 0.29 0.90 -18.68
CA GLU A 55 1.68 1.14 -18.27
C GLU A 55 1.94 0.74 -16.83
N ASN A 56 0.94 0.88 -15.95
CA ASN A 56 1.07 0.42 -14.57
C ASN A 56 1.21 -1.11 -14.52
N ILE A 57 0.47 -1.85 -15.36
CA ILE A 57 0.57 -3.31 -15.43
C ILE A 57 1.99 -3.75 -15.81
N ARG A 58 2.61 -3.06 -16.79
CA ARG A 58 4.00 -3.34 -17.18
C ARG A 58 5.00 -3.03 -16.05
N LYS A 59 4.83 -1.89 -15.38
CA LYS A 59 5.67 -1.54 -14.21
C LYS A 59 5.55 -2.57 -13.10
N TRP A 60 4.35 -3.05 -12.81
CA TRP A 60 4.13 -4.06 -11.76
C TRP A 60 4.81 -5.39 -12.08
N ALA A 61 4.75 -5.85 -13.33
CA ALA A 61 5.47 -7.04 -13.76
C ALA A 61 6.99 -6.89 -13.57
N GLN A 62 7.55 -5.72 -13.87
CA GLN A 62 8.96 -5.41 -13.63
C GLN A 62 9.28 -5.41 -12.13
N TRP A 63 8.53 -4.63 -11.34
CA TRP A 63 8.73 -4.51 -9.90
C TRP A 63 8.59 -5.83 -9.14
N ALA A 64 7.68 -6.71 -9.57
CA ALA A 64 7.48 -8.02 -8.96
C ALA A 64 8.67 -8.98 -9.15
N ALA A 65 9.48 -8.76 -10.20
CA ALA A 65 10.70 -9.54 -10.45
C ALA A 65 11.93 -8.99 -9.72
N GLU A 66 11.85 -7.77 -9.17
CA GLU A 66 12.92 -7.14 -8.41
C GLU A 66 12.89 -7.59 -6.95
N PRO A 67 14.06 -7.69 -6.27
CA PRO A 67 14.09 -7.93 -4.84
C PRO A 67 13.43 -6.77 -4.08
N ILE A 68 12.76 -7.09 -2.98
CA ILE A 68 12.21 -6.09 -2.07
C ILE A 68 13.32 -5.46 -1.22
N ASP A 69 13.27 -4.14 -1.03
CA ASP A 69 14.12 -3.45 -0.08
C ASP A 69 13.58 -3.67 1.34
N ALA A 70 14.20 -4.59 2.07
CA ALA A 70 13.76 -4.98 3.41
C ALA A 70 13.88 -3.84 4.44
N ALA A 71 14.91 -2.99 4.31
CA ALA A 71 15.12 -1.88 5.23
C ALA A 71 14.06 -0.79 5.02
N LEU A 72 13.79 -0.44 3.77
CA LEU A 72 12.69 0.46 3.44
C LEU A 72 11.35 -0.11 3.90
N LEU A 73 11.10 -1.41 3.70
CA LEU A 73 9.85 -2.03 4.14
C LEU A 73 9.66 -1.92 5.66
N GLU A 74 10.71 -2.14 6.46
CA GLU A 74 10.65 -2.03 7.92
C GLU A 74 10.25 -0.62 8.36
N GLU A 75 10.86 0.41 7.76
CA GLU A 75 10.51 1.81 8.04
C GLU A 75 9.06 2.14 7.65
N ILE A 76 8.58 1.62 6.51
CA ILE A 76 7.19 1.74 6.08
C ILE A 76 6.24 1.12 7.10
N LEU A 77 6.53 -0.11 7.53
CA LEU A 77 5.70 -0.84 8.49
C LEU A 77 5.67 -0.13 9.85
N HIS A 78 6.78 0.50 10.26
CA HIS A 78 6.84 1.31 11.47
C HIS A 78 5.94 2.54 11.37
N LEU A 79 6.00 3.29 10.26
CA LEU A 79 5.16 4.48 10.03
C LEU A 79 3.66 4.14 9.97
N PHE A 80 3.31 2.96 9.47
CA PHE A 80 1.91 2.52 9.43
C PHE A 80 1.41 1.87 10.75
N GLN A 81 2.27 1.55 11.73
CA GLN A 81 1.84 0.91 12.98
C GLN A 81 0.66 1.62 13.68
N PRO A 82 0.67 2.96 13.86
CA PRO A 82 -0.40 3.65 14.60
C PRO A 82 -1.76 3.60 13.92
N VAL A 83 -1.79 3.30 12.62
CA VAL A 83 -3.01 3.26 11.80
C VAL A 83 -3.31 1.86 11.25
N LYS A 84 -2.56 0.85 11.69
CA LYS A 84 -2.76 -0.54 11.30
C LYS A 84 -4.14 -1.01 11.75
N ASN A 85 -4.84 -1.71 10.86
CA ASN A 85 -6.18 -2.25 11.09
C ASN A 85 -7.28 -1.19 11.34
N ILE A 86 -7.02 0.08 11.01
CA ILE A 86 -8.12 1.05 10.85
C ILE A 86 -8.84 0.69 9.55
N GLY A 87 -10.13 0.40 9.66
CA GLY A 87 -11.00 0.10 8.54
C GLY A 87 -12.37 0.76 8.71
N HIS A 88 -13.22 0.59 7.71
CA HIS A 88 -14.59 1.11 7.73
C HIS A 88 -15.55 0.01 8.18
N VAL A 89 -16.47 0.37 9.08
CA VAL A 89 -17.64 -0.47 9.35
C VAL A 89 -18.60 -0.30 8.17
N GLU A 90 -18.81 -1.36 7.40
CA GLU A 90 -19.64 -1.34 6.19
C GLU A 90 -20.76 -2.38 6.30
N GLY A 91 -21.97 -2.01 5.87
CA GLY A 91 -23.14 -2.89 5.95
C GLY A 91 -23.81 -2.88 7.33
N LEU A 92 -24.57 -3.95 7.64
CA LEU A 92 -25.28 -4.06 8.91
C LEU A 92 -24.30 -4.30 10.06
N ALA A 93 -24.62 -3.79 11.25
CA ALA A 93 -23.81 -3.99 12.46
C ALA A 93 -23.58 -5.48 12.78
N ILE A 94 -24.45 -6.39 12.33
CA ILE A 94 -24.29 -7.83 12.53
C ILE A 94 -23.21 -8.49 11.64
N ASN A 95 -22.71 -7.77 10.63
CA ASN A 95 -21.77 -8.27 9.63
C ASN A 95 -20.33 -7.75 9.84
N ASN A 96 -20.08 -6.98 10.91
CA ASN A 96 -18.79 -6.37 11.25
C ASN A 96 -18.38 -6.79 12.66
#